data_AF-A0A1G5JIW2-F1
#
_entry.id   AF-A0A1G5JIW2-F1
#
_cell.length_a   1.000
_cell.length_b   1.000
_cell.length_c   1.000
_cell.angle_alpha   90.00
_cell.angle_beta   90.00
_cell.angle_gamma   90.00
#
_symmetry.space_group_name_H-M   'P 1'
#
loop_
_entity.id
_entity.type
_entity.pdbx_description
1 polymer ?
#
loop_
_entity_poly.entity_id
_entity_poly.type
_entity_poly.pdbx_seq_one_letter_code
_entity_poly.pdbx_strand_id
1 'polypeptide(L)'
;MANRSLTMPFGVTEPAPRHFIHTPISRAFSGLVAALADHVEAERDISAADSRDPGFATWLLDAEAARTGVLGRIDAIRSAEVIRPEDRPLRHMAVICYLLMQAGSNAEFLEARQVLDRAPALFACPGDGAVAWRCRQMLRSTRLRIREMSALPCHIDPCEIEPDVPEIAAPVPA
;
A
#
# COMPACT_ATOMS: atom_id res chain seq x y z
N MET A 1 59.16 16.78 25.96
CA MET A 1 58.13 15.72 25.84
C MET A 1 56.95 16.08 26.72
N ALA A 2 55.80 16.40 26.13
CA ALA A 2 54.46 16.23 26.73
C ALA A 2 53.42 16.48 25.64
N ASN A 3 52.71 15.41 25.29
CA ASN A 3 51.73 15.30 24.22
C ASN A 3 50.46 16.10 24.61
N ARG A 4 50.03 17.08 23.80
CA ARG A 4 48.70 17.69 23.95
C ARG A 4 47.72 16.90 23.09
N SER A 5 47.07 15.94 23.73
CA SER A 5 45.96 15.16 23.16
C SER A 5 44.84 16.10 22.72
N LEU A 6 44.53 16.08 21.42
CA LEU A 6 43.32 16.66 20.85
C LEU A 6 42.14 15.74 21.18
N THR A 7 41.41 16.07 22.24
CA THR A 7 40.15 15.41 22.57
C THR A 7 39.06 15.96 21.65
N MET A 8 38.82 15.31 20.51
CA MET A 8 37.66 15.59 19.67
C MET A 8 36.40 15.05 20.36
N PRO A 9 35.35 15.86 20.58
CA PRO A 9 34.09 15.35 21.10
C PRO A 9 33.41 14.47 20.04
N PHE A 10 33.23 13.20 20.39
CA PHE A 10 32.43 12.25 19.64
C PHE A 10 30.96 12.54 19.94
N GLY A 11 30.16 12.89 18.92
CA GLY A 11 28.70 13.05 19.08
C GLY A 11 28.09 14.36 18.61
N VAL A 12 28.57 14.97 17.51
CA VAL A 12 27.73 15.92 16.77
C VAL A 12 26.74 15.07 15.97
N THR A 13 25.51 14.94 16.49
CA THR A 13 24.38 14.51 15.69
C THR A 13 24.18 15.58 14.63
N GLU A 14 24.43 15.24 13.35
CA GLU A 14 24.07 16.12 12.25
C GLU A 14 22.60 16.52 12.40
N PRO A 15 22.26 17.81 12.29
CA PRO A 15 20.87 18.23 12.38
C PRO A 15 20.07 17.46 11.35
N ALA A 16 18.94 16.88 11.78
CA ALA A 16 18.06 16.11 10.91
C ALA A 16 17.84 16.89 9.59
N PRO A 17 18.03 16.26 8.43
CA PRO A 17 17.97 16.96 7.15
C PRO A 17 16.64 17.71 7.04
N ARG A 18 16.72 19.04 6.89
CA ARG A 18 15.55 19.92 6.74
C ARG A 18 14.79 19.66 5.43
N HIS A 19 15.42 18.96 4.50
CA HIS A 19 14.89 18.66 3.17
C HIS A 19 14.71 17.16 2.98
N PHE A 20 13.61 16.78 2.36
CA PHE A 20 13.34 15.41 1.99
C PHE A 20 14.09 15.06 0.70
N ILE A 21 14.94 14.02 0.78
CA ILE A 21 15.58 13.40 -0.39
C ILE A 21 15.02 11.99 -0.54
N HIS A 22 14.68 11.66 -1.80
CA HIS A 22 14.18 10.35 -2.17
C HIS A 22 15.28 9.28 -2.09
N THR A 23 15.03 8.24 -1.30
CA THR A 23 15.63 6.91 -1.45
C THR A 23 15.00 6.18 -2.65
N PRO A 24 15.61 5.10 -3.18
CA PRO A 24 14.99 4.27 -4.20
C PRO A 24 13.59 3.77 -3.79
N ILE A 25 13.44 3.30 -2.54
CA ILE A 25 12.15 2.87 -2.00
C ILE A 25 11.14 4.01 -2.00
N SER A 26 11.46 5.18 -1.43
CA SER A 26 10.51 6.30 -1.38
C SER A 26 10.19 6.89 -2.75
N ARG A 27 11.10 6.82 -3.73
CA ARG A 27 10.83 7.20 -5.13
C ARG A 27 9.85 6.22 -5.78
N ALA A 28 10.13 4.92 -5.69
CA ALA A 28 9.27 3.88 -6.23
C ALA A 28 7.89 3.91 -5.57
N PHE A 29 7.83 4.12 -4.25
CA PHE A 29 6.60 4.25 -3.49
C PHE A 29 5.76 5.47 -3.89
N SER A 30 6.39 6.62 -4.15
CA SER A 30 5.65 7.77 -4.70
C SER A 30 5.00 7.45 -6.05
N GLY A 31 5.67 6.64 -6.87
CA GLY A 31 5.09 6.13 -8.11
C GLY A 31 4.00 5.07 -7.89
N LEU A 32 4.13 4.22 -6.87
CA LEU A 32 3.09 3.27 -6.48
C LEU A 32 1.79 3.98 -6.10
N VAL A 33 1.85 5.10 -5.38
CA VAL A 33 0.66 5.88 -5.02
C VAL A 33 -0.07 6.39 -6.26
N ALA A 34 0.66 6.84 -7.28
CA ALA A 34 0.07 7.27 -8.55
C ALA A 34 -0.50 6.08 -9.33
N ALA A 35 0.28 5.00 -9.49
CA ALA A 35 -0.16 3.80 -10.20
C ALA A 35 -1.42 3.16 -9.58
N LEU A 36 -1.56 3.19 -8.25
CA LEU A 36 -2.78 2.73 -7.59
C LEU A 36 -3.99 3.61 -7.91
N ALA A 37 -3.79 4.92 -8.08
CA ALA A 37 -4.87 5.82 -8.51
C ALA A 37 -5.29 5.49 -9.95
N ASP A 38 -4.31 5.35 -10.84
CA ASP A 38 -4.56 5.02 -12.25
C ASP A 38 -5.28 3.67 -12.39
N HIS A 39 -4.87 2.67 -11.60
CA HIS A 39 -5.54 1.37 -11.55
C HIS A 39 -6.99 1.48 -11.06
N VAL A 40 -7.24 2.23 -9.97
CA VAL A 40 -8.60 2.43 -9.45
C VAL A 40 -9.51 3.08 -10.50
N GLU A 41 -9.02 4.09 -11.22
CA GLU A 41 -9.81 4.75 -12.27
C GLU A 41 -10.06 3.82 -13.46
N ALA A 42 -9.03 3.12 -13.95
CA ALA A 42 -9.20 2.19 -15.07
C ALA A 42 -10.19 1.04 -14.75
N GLU A 43 -10.15 0.51 -13.53
CA GLU A 43 -11.10 -0.51 -13.05
C GLU A 43 -12.53 0.04 -12.91
N ARG A 44 -12.69 1.32 -12.55
CA ARG A 44 -14.02 1.98 -12.53
C ARG A 44 -14.58 2.13 -13.93
N ASP A 45 -13.75 2.56 -14.88
CA ASP A 45 -14.15 2.76 -16.27
C ASP A 45 -14.66 1.44 -16.88
N ILE A 46 -13.93 0.34 -16.70
CA ILE A 46 -14.37 -0.96 -17.23
C ILE A 46 -15.57 -1.53 -16.48
N SER A 47 -15.69 -1.31 -15.17
CA SER A 47 -16.85 -1.77 -14.38
C SER A 47 -18.16 -1.10 -14.82
N ALA A 48 -18.08 0.13 -15.35
CA ALA A 48 -19.23 0.88 -15.85
C ALA A 48 -19.51 0.65 -17.35
N ALA A 49 -18.58 0.02 -18.08
CA ALA A 49 -18.65 -0.14 -19.53
C ALA A 49 -19.58 -1.29 -19.95
N ASP A 50 -20.29 -1.11 -21.08
CA ASP A 50 -20.95 -2.21 -21.77
C ASP A 50 -19.87 -3.01 -22.55
N SER A 51 -19.85 -4.33 -22.38
CA SER A 51 -18.91 -5.20 -23.10
C SER A 51 -19.11 -5.20 -24.63
N ARG A 52 -20.23 -4.67 -25.12
CA ARG A 52 -20.49 -4.44 -26.54
C ARG A 52 -19.98 -3.08 -27.03
N ASP A 53 -19.53 -2.20 -26.14
CA ASP A 53 -18.92 -0.93 -26.52
C ASP A 53 -17.62 -1.21 -27.31
N PRO A 54 -17.45 -0.63 -28.51
CA PRO A 54 -16.20 -0.76 -29.27
C PRO A 54 -14.94 -0.35 -28.48
N GLY A 55 -15.07 0.55 -27.50
CA GLY A 55 -13.98 0.99 -26.62
C GLY A 55 -13.63 0.02 -25.49
N PHE A 56 -14.48 -0.99 -25.22
CA PHE A 56 -14.30 -1.91 -24.09
C PHE A 56 -12.94 -2.62 -24.12
N ALA A 57 -12.50 -3.07 -25.29
CA ALA A 57 -11.21 -3.74 -25.44
C ALA A 57 -10.03 -2.82 -25.09
N THR A 58 -10.12 -1.53 -25.40
CA THR A 58 -9.10 -0.54 -25.03
C THR A 58 -9.09 -0.30 -23.53
N TRP A 59 -10.25 -0.10 -22.91
CA TRP A 59 -10.34 0.09 -21.45
C TRP A 59 -9.86 -1.13 -20.67
N LEU A 60 -10.10 -2.34 -21.18
CA LEU A 60 -9.55 -3.57 -20.59
C LEU A 60 -8.02 -3.58 -20.63
N LEU A 61 -7.43 -3.25 -21.78
CA LEU A 61 -5.98 -3.17 -21.91
C LEU A 61 -5.39 -2.09 -20.99
N ASP A 62 -6.08 -0.95 -20.83
CA ASP A 62 -5.66 0.12 -19.94
C ASP A 62 -5.70 -0.33 -18.46
N ALA A 63 -6.75 -1.06 -18.05
CA ALA A 63 -6.85 -1.63 -16.71
C ALA A 63 -5.75 -2.66 -16.43
N GLU A 64 -5.48 -3.57 -17.38
CA GLU A 64 -4.39 -4.56 -17.30
C GLU A 64 -3.00 -3.90 -17.24
N ALA A 65 -2.80 -2.85 -18.04
CA ALA A 65 -1.55 -2.08 -18.04
C ALA A 65 -1.35 -1.32 -16.72
N ALA A 66 -2.41 -0.70 -16.18
CA ALA A 66 -2.36 -0.03 -14.88
C ALA A 66 -2.03 -1.02 -13.75
N ARG A 67 -2.67 -2.20 -13.77
CA ARG A 67 -2.38 -3.29 -12.82
C ARG A 67 -0.92 -3.75 -12.90
N THR A 68 -0.39 -3.93 -14.11
CA THR A 68 1.03 -4.26 -14.33
C THR A 68 1.95 -3.14 -13.82
N GLY A 69 1.56 -1.88 -14.02
CA GLY A 69 2.26 -0.72 -13.47
C GLY A 69 2.36 -0.75 -11.94
N VAL A 70 1.27 -1.09 -11.24
CA VAL A 70 1.25 -1.26 -9.78
C VAL A 70 2.23 -2.35 -9.34
N LEU A 71 2.15 -3.55 -9.94
CA LEU A 71 3.01 -4.68 -9.60
C LEU A 71 4.49 -4.39 -9.86
N GLY A 72 4.82 -3.73 -10.98
CA GLY A 72 6.19 -3.32 -11.28
C GLY A 72 6.78 -2.35 -10.24
N ARG A 73 5.97 -1.43 -9.69
CA ARG A 73 6.43 -0.53 -8.61
C ARG A 73 6.61 -1.27 -7.29
N ILE A 74 5.74 -2.22 -6.98
CA ILE A 74 5.87 -3.09 -5.81
C ILE A 74 7.18 -3.87 -5.88
N ASP A 75 7.50 -4.48 -7.02
CA ASP A 75 8.72 -5.26 -7.18
C ASP A 75 9.97 -4.37 -7.10
N ALA A 76 9.94 -3.15 -7.64
CA ALA A 76 11.00 -2.17 -7.44
C ALA A 76 11.22 -1.82 -5.95
N ILE A 77 10.16 -1.74 -5.14
CA ILE A 77 10.26 -1.48 -3.69
C ILE A 77 10.82 -2.70 -2.94
N ARG A 78 10.40 -3.90 -3.33
CA ARG A 78 10.85 -5.17 -2.72
C ARG A 78 12.32 -5.45 -2.99
N SER A 79 12.79 -5.14 -4.21
CA SER A 79 14.17 -5.38 -4.65
C SER A 79 15.18 -4.31 -4.19
N ALA A 80 14.73 -3.09 -3.89
CA ALA A 80 15.62 -2.02 -3.44
C ALA A 80 16.30 -2.34 -2.08
N GLU A 81 17.35 -1.60 -1.72
CA GLU A 81 17.92 -1.70 -0.37
C GLU A 81 17.22 -0.72 0.60
N VAL A 82 17.10 -1.11 1.88
CA VAL A 82 16.59 -0.22 2.93
C VAL A 82 17.74 0.66 3.42
N ILE A 83 17.74 1.93 3.02
CA ILE A 83 18.83 2.88 3.31
C ILE A 83 18.60 3.58 4.66
N ARG A 84 17.34 3.74 5.08
CA ARG A 84 16.96 4.43 6.32
C ARG A 84 15.75 3.76 7.00
N PRO A 85 15.56 3.93 8.32
CA PRO A 85 14.46 3.28 9.04
C PRO A 85 13.07 3.65 8.50
N GLU A 86 12.88 4.86 7.96
CA GLU A 86 11.61 5.32 7.39
C GLU A 86 11.20 4.61 6.10
N ASP A 87 12.10 3.87 5.45
CA ASP A 87 11.79 3.08 4.26
C ASP A 87 11.08 1.76 4.62
N ARG A 88 11.27 1.23 5.84
CA ARG A 88 10.64 -0.03 6.30
C ARG A 88 9.11 0.00 6.24
N PRO A 89 8.40 1.01 6.80
CA PRO A 89 6.94 1.04 6.72
C PRO A 89 6.43 1.18 5.28
N LEU A 90 7.19 1.83 4.39
CA LEU A 90 6.86 1.90 2.95
C LEU A 90 6.95 0.52 2.32
N ARG A 91 8.01 -0.24 2.61
CA ARG A 91 8.13 -1.62 2.14
C ARG A 91 7.01 -2.52 2.66
N HIS A 92 6.68 -2.45 3.94
CA HIS A 92 5.56 -3.23 4.49
C HIS A 92 4.24 -2.87 3.80
N MET A 93 3.96 -1.59 3.59
CA MET A 93 2.76 -1.16 2.87
C MET A 93 2.74 -1.66 1.43
N ALA A 94 3.88 -1.69 0.74
CA ALA A 94 3.96 -2.26 -0.61
C ALA A 94 3.67 -3.77 -0.63
N VAL A 95 4.09 -4.52 0.40
CA VAL A 95 3.74 -5.94 0.55
C VAL A 95 2.23 -6.11 0.76
N ILE A 96 1.57 -5.26 1.56
CA ILE A 96 0.11 -5.31 1.69
C ILE A 96 -0.56 -5.02 0.35
N CYS A 97 -0.09 -4.02 -0.39
CA CYS A 97 -0.62 -3.75 -1.73
C CYS A 97 -0.46 -4.97 -2.65
N TYR A 98 0.68 -5.66 -2.59
CA TYR A 98 0.89 -6.89 -3.35
C TYR A 98 -0.15 -7.97 -3.01
N LEU A 99 -0.37 -8.23 -1.73
CA LEU A 99 -1.33 -9.23 -1.27
C LEU A 99 -2.75 -8.87 -1.72
N LEU A 100 -3.14 -7.59 -1.63
CA LEU A 100 -4.45 -7.12 -2.09
C LEU A 100 -4.61 -7.29 -3.61
N MET A 101 -3.57 -6.97 -4.39
CA MET A 101 -3.60 -7.15 -5.84
C MET A 101 -3.72 -8.64 -6.20
N GLN A 102 -3.05 -9.52 -5.46
CA GLN A 102 -2.98 -10.96 -5.77
C GLN A 102 -4.12 -11.79 -5.16
N ALA A 103 -4.97 -11.21 -4.32
CA ALA A 103 -6.09 -11.91 -3.71
C ALA A 103 -7.00 -12.50 -4.80
N GLY A 104 -7.25 -13.81 -4.71
CA GLY A 104 -8.13 -14.54 -5.61
C GLY A 104 -9.56 -14.73 -5.05
N SER A 105 -9.80 -14.30 -3.81
CA SER A 105 -11.11 -14.35 -3.14
C SER A 105 -11.33 -13.15 -2.24
N ASN A 106 -12.60 -12.91 -1.87
CA ASN A 106 -12.96 -11.87 -0.91
C ASN A 106 -12.29 -12.07 0.45
N ALA A 107 -12.19 -13.32 0.91
CA ALA A 107 -11.60 -13.65 2.20
C ALA A 107 -10.11 -13.25 2.24
N GLU A 108 -9.34 -13.62 1.22
CA GLU A 108 -7.92 -13.24 1.10
C GLU A 108 -7.74 -11.72 1.05
N PHE A 109 -8.60 -11.02 0.30
CA PHE A 109 -8.55 -9.56 0.20
C PHE A 109 -8.85 -8.90 1.55
N LEU A 110 -9.89 -9.37 2.25
CA LEU A 110 -10.27 -8.86 3.57
C LEU A 110 -9.21 -9.15 4.63
N GLU A 111 -8.61 -10.33 4.62
CA GLU A 111 -7.52 -10.69 5.53
C GLU A 111 -6.31 -9.77 5.33
N ALA A 112 -5.87 -9.59 4.08
CA ALA A 112 -4.77 -8.69 3.75
C ALA A 112 -5.06 -7.25 4.19
N ARG A 113 -6.30 -6.78 4.00
CA ARG A 113 -6.74 -5.45 4.43
C ARG A 113 -6.74 -5.31 5.95
N GLN A 114 -7.22 -6.32 6.68
CA GLN A 114 -7.28 -6.33 8.15
C GLN A 114 -5.90 -6.20 8.81
N VAL A 115 -4.81 -6.56 8.13
CA VAL A 115 -3.45 -6.34 8.65
C VAL A 115 -3.17 -4.86 8.93
N LEU A 116 -3.76 -3.94 8.14
CA LEU A 116 -3.61 -2.50 8.34
C LEU A 116 -4.11 -2.04 9.72
N ASP A 117 -5.14 -2.71 10.23
CA ASP A 117 -5.80 -2.38 11.51
C ASP A 117 -5.24 -3.22 12.67
N ARG A 118 -4.89 -4.49 12.43
CA ARG A 118 -4.33 -5.40 13.44
C ARG A 118 -2.87 -5.11 13.79
N ALA A 119 -2.10 -4.57 12.84
CA ALA A 119 -0.67 -4.35 13.01
C ALA A 119 -0.24 -2.91 12.65
N PRO A 120 -0.83 -1.87 13.27
CA PRO A 120 -0.56 -0.47 12.91
C PRO A 120 0.92 -0.08 13.11
N ALA A 121 1.61 -0.74 14.04
CA ALA A 121 3.03 -0.54 14.32
C ALA A 121 3.94 -0.85 13.12
N LEU A 122 3.57 -1.79 12.23
CA LEU A 122 4.35 -2.10 11.02
C LEU A 122 4.41 -0.93 10.04
N PHE A 123 3.43 -0.04 10.12
CA PHE A 123 3.27 1.12 9.24
C PHE A 123 3.55 2.44 9.95
N ALA A 124 4.01 2.38 11.21
CA ALA A 124 4.42 3.57 11.95
C ALA A 124 5.77 4.06 11.41
N CYS A 125 5.81 5.29 10.91
CA CYS A 125 7.05 5.90 10.43
C CYS A 125 7.78 6.58 11.59
N PRO A 126 9.03 6.16 11.91
CA PRO A 126 9.79 6.71 13.01
C PRO A 126 10.26 8.15 12.73
N GLY A 127 10.44 8.94 13.78
CA GLY A 127 11.02 10.29 13.73
C GLY A 127 10.03 11.42 13.42
N ASP A 128 10.50 12.65 13.60
CA ASP A 128 9.67 13.88 13.51
C ASP A 128 10.14 14.87 12.44
N GLY A 129 11.15 14.51 11.64
CA GLY A 129 11.69 15.35 10.58
C GLY A 129 10.89 15.34 9.27
N ALA A 130 11.39 16.11 8.29
CA ALA A 130 10.78 16.23 6.95
C ALA A 130 10.62 14.87 6.25
N VAL A 131 11.57 13.96 6.46
CA VAL A 131 11.53 12.60 5.93
C VAL A 131 10.35 11.81 6.48
N ALA A 132 10.24 11.75 7.80
CA ALA A 132 9.17 11.03 8.47
C ALA A 132 7.79 11.61 8.12
N TRP A 133 7.67 12.94 8.03
CA TRP A 133 6.47 13.60 7.55
C TRP A 133 6.08 13.16 6.14
N ARG A 134 7.04 13.15 5.19
CA ARG A 134 6.77 12.76 3.80
C ARG A 134 6.40 11.28 3.70
N CYS A 135 7.07 10.39 4.42
CA CYS A 135 6.72 8.97 4.47
C CYS A 135 5.31 8.75 5.06
N ARG A 136 4.94 9.47 6.14
CA ARG A 136 3.57 9.43 6.69
C ARG A 136 2.53 9.90 5.67
N GLN A 137 2.80 10.94 4.90
CA GLN A 137 1.92 11.42 3.83
C GLN A 137 1.73 10.35 2.74
N MET A 138 2.80 9.71 2.29
CA MET A 138 2.72 8.62 1.31
C MET A 138 1.89 7.44 1.86
N LEU A 139 2.15 7.01 3.09
CA LEU A 139 1.40 5.91 3.74
C LEU A 139 -0.09 6.24 3.93
N ARG A 140 -0.44 7.50 4.21
CA ARG A 140 -1.84 7.95 4.29
C ARG A 140 -2.50 7.94 2.91
N SER A 141 -1.79 8.42 1.90
CA SER A 141 -2.28 8.43 0.51
C SER A 141 -2.55 7.01 0.01
N THR A 142 -1.64 6.06 0.27
CA THR A 142 -1.86 4.66 -0.09
C THR A 142 -3.06 4.04 0.63
N ARG A 143 -3.28 4.35 1.91
CA ARG A 143 -4.49 3.88 2.63
C ARG A 143 -5.77 4.40 1.99
N LEU A 144 -5.77 5.63 1.49
CA LEU A 144 -6.90 6.16 0.73
C LEU A 144 -7.12 5.35 -0.54
N ARG A 145 -6.07 5.09 -1.32
CA ARG A 145 -6.17 4.27 -2.55
C ARG A 145 -6.65 2.84 -2.27
N ILE A 146 -6.18 2.21 -1.19
CA ILE A 146 -6.67 0.88 -0.79
C ILE A 146 -8.16 0.90 -0.47
N ARG A 147 -8.67 1.96 0.17
CA ARG A 147 -10.11 2.10 0.44
C ARG A 147 -10.92 2.27 -0.83
N GLU A 148 -10.42 3.05 -1.78
CA GLU A 148 -11.06 3.21 -3.09
C GLU A 148 -11.09 1.90 -3.87
N MET A 149 -9.97 1.16 -3.86
CA MET A 149 -9.86 -0.17 -4.46
C MET A 149 -10.82 -1.17 -3.80
N SER A 150 -11.01 -1.11 -2.48
CA SER A 150 -11.97 -1.95 -1.77
C SER A 150 -13.43 -1.67 -2.16
N ALA A 151 -13.72 -0.55 -2.82
CA ALA A 151 -15.06 -0.22 -3.30
C ALA A 151 -15.30 -0.69 -4.75
N LEU A 152 -14.28 -1.28 -5.40
CA LEU A 152 -14.41 -1.78 -6.76
C LEU A 152 -15.09 -3.15 -6.78
N PRO A 153 -15.99 -3.42 -7.75
CA PRO A 153 -16.67 -4.71 -7.86
C PRO A 153 -15.72 -5.90 -8.11
N CYS A 154 -14.55 -5.66 -8.71
CA CYS A 154 -13.58 -6.72 -9.04
C CYS A 154 -12.85 -7.31 -7.82
N HIS A 155 -12.92 -6.67 -6.65
CA HIS A 155 -12.24 -7.13 -5.43
C HIS A 155 -13.19 -7.64 -4.34
N ILE A 156 -14.49 -7.38 -4.47
CA ILE A 156 -15.52 -7.85 -3.55
C ILE A 156 -16.67 -8.40 -4.38
N ASP A 157 -16.78 -9.72 -4.50
CA ASP A 157 -17.99 -10.36 -5.02
C ASP A 157 -19.10 -10.30 -3.94
N PRO A 158 -20.21 -9.60 -4.14
CA PRO A 158 -21.31 -9.56 -3.18
C PRO A 158 -21.90 -10.94 -2.87
N CYS A 159 -21.72 -11.93 -3.75
CA CYS A 159 -22.26 -13.29 -3.60
C CYS A 159 -21.44 -14.17 -2.65
N GLU A 160 -20.14 -13.91 -2.48
CA GLU A 160 -19.28 -14.61 -1.51
C GLU A 160 -19.42 -14.04 -0.09
N ILE A 161 -20.13 -12.92 0.07
CA ILE A 161 -20.55 -12.43 1.37
C ILE A 161 -21.72 -13.29 1.83
N GLU A 162 -21.44 -14.46 2.41
CA GLU A 162 -22.51 -15.23 3.06
C GLU A 162 -23.24 -14.31 4.03
N PRO A 163 -24.58 -14.16 3.93
CA PRO A 163 -25.32 -13.55 5.02
C PRO A 163 -25.08 -14.43 6.24
N ASP A 164 -24.65 -13.82 7.34
CA ASP A 164 -24.65 -14.43 8.65
C ASP A 164 -26.11 -14.70 9.01
N VAL A 165 -26.67 -15.80 8.48
CA VAL A 165 -28.03 -16.24 8.78
C VAL A 165 -27.95 -16.76 10.20
N PRO A 166 -28.57 -16.09 11.19
CA PRO A 166 -28.58 -16.62 12.54
C PRO A 166 -29.23 -18.00 12.48
N GLU A 167 -28.47 -19.00 12.93
CA GLU A 167 -28.93 -20.38 13.05
C GLU A 167 -30.18 -20.37 13.93
N ILE A 168 -31.37 -20.41 13.30
CA ILE A 168 -32.63 -20.50 14.01
C ILE A 168 -32.62 -21.89 14.65
N ALA A 169 -32.25 -21.93 15.93
CA ALA A 169 -32.32 -23.13 16.75
C ALA A 169 -33.74 -23.69 16.65
N ALA A 170 -33.87 -24.86 16.02
CA ALA A 170 -35.13 -25.58 15.95
C ALA A 170 -35.61 -25.89 17.39
N PRO A 171 -36.89 -25.71 17.70
CA PRO A 171 -37.41 -26.03 19.03
C PRO A 171 -37.28 -27.53 19.29
N VAL A 172 -36.62 -27.86 20.40
CA VAL A 172 -36.54 -29.23 20.93
C VAL A 172 -37.96 -29.72 21.24
N PRO A 173 -38.43 -30.84 20.65
CA PRO A 173 -39.74 -31.39 20.99
C PRO A 173 -39.72 -31.94 22.42
N ALA A 174 -40.78 -31.62 23.18
CA ALA A 174 -41.04 -32.08 24.54
C ALA A 174 -41.46 -33.55 24.61
#